data_AF-A0A7V6TZR4-F1
#
_entry.id   AF-A0A7V6TZR4-F1
#
_cell.length_a   1.000
_cell.length_b   1.000
_cell.length_c   1.000
_cell.angle_alpha   90.00
_cell.angle_beta   90.00
_cell.angle_gamma   90.00
#
_symmetry.space_group_name_H-M   'P 1'
#
loop_
_entity.id
_entity.type
_entity.pdbx_description
1 polymer ?
#
loop_
_entity_poly.entity_id
_entity_poly.type
_entity_poly.pdbx_seq_one_letter_code
_entity_poly.pdbx_strand_id
1 'polypeptide(L)'
;SLTENTRCAYPLDFIPNASKTGKGGQPKNIIMLTADAFGVMPPIAKLTPAQAMYHFLSGYTAKVAGTEKGVTEPEATFSTCFGAPFMPRHPSEYGNLLRKLIAEHKVDCWLVNTGWTGGAYGTGKRMPIKATRALLAAALDGSLNNAEFRIDPNFGFAVPVEVPGVDKSILDPRSTWADKAAYDAQAKKLVDMFVTNFEKFESHVDHEVKDAAPAIRIAAE
;
A
#
# COMPACT_ATOMS: atom_id res chain seq x y z
N SER A 1 4.62 2.05 -29.45
CA SER A 1 3.92 2.40 -30.70
C SER A 1 2.51 1.80 -30.80
N LEU A 2 2.21 0.61 -30.21
CA LEU A 2 0.86 0.00 -30.23
C LEU A 2 0.09 0.15 -28.90
N THR A 3 0.75 -0.13 -27.77
CA THR A 3 0.17 0.00 -26.42
C THR A 3 1.28 0.02 -25.38
N GLU A 4 1.06 0.70 -24.25
CA GLU A 4 1.93 0.64 -23.06
C GLU A 4 1.73 -0.68 -22.28
N ASN A 5 0.59 -1.37 -22.47
CA ASN A 5 0.27 -2.64 -21.80
C ASN A 5 0.75 -3.87 -22.61
N THR A 6 2.04 -3.92 -22.94
CA THR A 6 2.63 -5.09 -23.61
C THR A 6 2.62 -6.30 -22.67
N ARG A 7 2.40 -7.50 -23.21
CA ARG A 7 2.25 -8.75 -22.43
C ARG A 7 3.09 -9.88 -23.04
N CYS A 8 3.60 -10.74 -22.17
CA CYS A 8 4.23 -12.00 -22.52
C CYS A 8 3.63 -13.10 -21.63
N ALA A 9 3.22 -14.21 -22.22
CA ALA A 9 2.71 -15.38 -21.50
C ALA A 9 3.67 -16.55 -21.74
N TYR A 10 4.10 -17.21 -20.67
CA TYR A 10 5.04 -18.33 -20.71
C TYR A 10 4.73 -19.34 -19.58
N PRO A 11 5.09 -20.62 -19.75
CA PRO A 11 4.98 -21.65 -18.70
C PRO A 11 5.79 -21.33 -17.44
N LEU A 12 5.28 -21.72 -16.26
CA LEU A 12 5.93 -21.41 -14.96
C LEU A 12 7.37 -21.97 -14.85
N ASP A 13 7.65 -23.10 -15.50
CA ASP A 13 8.96 -23.77 -15.51
C ASP A 13 10.03 -23.01 -16.31
N PHE A 14 9.67 -21.93 -17.02
CA PHE A 14 10.65 -21.02 -17.62
C PHE A 14 11.36 -20.15 -16.56
N ILE A 15 10.86 -20.12 -15.32
CA ILE A 15 11.52 -19.45 -14.19
C ILE A 15 12.31 -20.50 -13.38
N PRO A 16 13.66 -20.49 -13.40
CA PRO A 16 14.47 -21.56 -12.80
C PRO A 16 14.24 -21.79 -11.30
N ASN A 17 13.84 -20.73 -10.57
CA ASN A 17 13.60 -20.78 -9.14
C ASN A 17 12.10 -20.91 -8.77
N ALA A 18 11.25 -21.33 -9.72
CA ALA A 18 9.83 -21.54 -9.44
C ALA A 18 9.59 -22.83 -8.65
N SER A 19 8.55 -22.80 -7.79
CA SER A 19 8.09 -24.01 -7.11
C SER A 19 7.46 -24.99 -8.11
N LYS A 20 7.92 -26.25 -8.09
CA LYS A 20 7.37 -27.33 -8.93
C LYS A 20 5.90 -27.64 -8.64
N THR A 21 5.41 -27.31 -7.44
CA THR A 21 4.04 -27.63 -7.02
C THR A 21 3.09 -26.44 -7.09
N GLY A 22 3.63 -25.22 -7.26
CA GLY A 22 2.85 -23.97 -7.16
C GLY A 22 2.25 -23.71 -5.76
N LYS A 23 2.67 -24.45 -4.73
CA LYS A 23 2.18 -24.34 -3.35
C LYS A 23 3.29 -23.93 -2.41
N GLY A 24 2.94 -23.18 -1.37
CA GLY A 24 3.79 -22.82 -0.24
C GLY A 24 3.14 -23.20 1.10
N GLY A 25 3.85 -22.93 2.20
CA GLY A 25 3.27 -23.02 3.54
C GLY A 25 2.32 -21.85 3.84
N GLN A 26 1.86 -21.76 5.09
CA GLN A 26 1.07 -20.62 5.52
C GLN A 26 1.90 -19.31 5.43
N PRO A 27 1.32 -18.21 4.91
CA PRO A 27 2.02 -16.94 4.81
C PRO A 27 2.47 -16.44 6.18
N LYS A 28 3.74 -16.02 6.29
CA LYS A 28 4.23 -15.26 7.46
C LYS A 28 4.08 -13.75 7.27
N ASN A 29 4.03 -13.30 6.02
CA ASN A 29 3.88 -11.91 5.63
C ASN A 29 2.80 -11.78 4.55
N ILE A 30 1.99 -10.75 4.64
CA ILE A 30 1.09 -10.27 3.57
C ILE A 30 1.57 -8.88 3.16
N ILE A 31 1.81 -8.70 1.86
CA ILE A 31 2.25 -7.43 1.29
C ILE A 31 1.14 -6.86 0.41
N MET A 32 0.65 -5.68 0.77
CA MET A 32 -0.29 -4.90 -0.03
C MET A 32 0.50 -3.88 -0.84
N LEU A 33 0.52 -4.05 -2.16
CA LEU A 33 1.20 -3.14 -3.07
C LEU A 33 0.23 -2.02 -3.47
N THR A 34 0.67 -0.77 -3.30
CA THR A 34 -0.04 0.39 -3.83
C THR A 34 0.90 1.16 -4.76
N ALA A 35 0.40 1.61 -5.91
CA ALA A 35 1.12 2.53 -6.76
C ALA A 35 0.58 3.94 -6.52
N ASP A 36 0.99 4.56 -5.40
CA ASP A 36 0.52 5.90 -5.05
C ASP A 36 1.15 6.96 -5.96
N ALA A 37 0.39 7.46 -6.93
CA ALA A 37 0.80 8.56 -7.81
C ALA A 37 0.60 9.96 -7.19
N PHE A 38 0.00 10.04 -6.00
CA PHE A 38 -0.14 11.28 -5.24
C PHE A 38 1.13 11.59 -4.45
N GLY A 39 1.99 10.59 -4.18
CA GLY A 39 3.30 10.78 -3.56
C GLY A 39 3.25 11.01 -2.05
N VAL A 40 2.21 10.49 -1.39
CA VAL A 40 1.89 10.71 0.02
C VAL A 40 2.29 9.52 0.89
N MET A 41 2.05 8.29 0.40
CA MET A 41 2.21 7.05 1.14
C MET A 41 3.68 6.74 1.44
N PRO A 42 4.01 6.25 2.66
CA PRO A 42 5.35 5.81 2.99
C PRO A 42 5.79 4.64 2.10
N PRO A 43 7.11 4.48 1.87
CA PRO A 43 7.63 3.44 0.99
C PRO A 43 7.34 2.03 1.52
N ILE A 44 7.26 1.87 2.84
CA ILE A 44 6.75 0.69 3.52
C ILE A 44 6.10 1.11 4.84
N ALA A 45 5.08 0.39 5.28
CA ALA A 45 4.53 0.51 6.61
C ALA A 45 4.05 -0.83 7.15
N LYS A 46 4.21 -1.06 8.46
CA LYS A 46 3.61 -2.19 9.16
C LYS A 46 2.19 -1.83 9.54
N LEU A 47 1.25 -2.71 9.21
CA LEU A 47 -0.18 -2.54 9.47
C LEU A 47 -0.60 -3.37 10.67
N THR A 48 -1.45 -2.79 11.50
CA THR A 48 -2.28 -3.59 12.41
C THR A 48 -3.28 -4.45 11.63
N PRO A 49 -3.85 -5.52 12.21
CA PRO A 49 -4.89 -6.31 11.53
C PRO A 49 -6.10 -5.47 11.07
N ALA A 50 -6.50 -4.47 11.84
CA ALA A 50 -7.57 -3.56 11.49
C ALA A 50 -7.21 -2.66 10.30
N GLN A 51 -6.00 -2.08 10.28
CA GLN A 51 -5.49 -1.32 9.14
C GLN A 51 -5.36 -2.21 7.89
N ALA A 52 -4.87 -3.45 8.03
CA ALA A 52 -4.79 -4.39 6.92
C ALA A 52 -6.18 -4.65 6.31
N MET A 53 -7.19 -4.85 7.14
CA MET A 53 -8.57 -5.01 6.68
C MET A 53 -9.11 -3.75 6.00
N TYR A 54 -8.89 -2.57 6.58
CA TYR A 54 -9.29 -1.29 6.01
C TYR A 54 -8.69 -1.07 4.61
N HIS A 55 -7.37 -1.30 4.49
CA HIS A 55 -6.64 -1.13 3.23
C HIS A 55 -6.94 -2.22 2.21
N PHE A 56 -7.23 -3.44 2.64
CA PHE A 56 -7.68 -4.52 1.76
C PHE A 56 -9.04 -4.21 1.13
N LEU A 57 -10.02 -3.78 1.94
CA LEU A 57 -11.34 -3.39 1.43
C LEU A 57 -11.27 -2.11 0.60
N SER A 58 -10.41 -1.16 0.98
CA SER A 58 -10.19 0.04 0.17
C SER A 58 -9.57 -0.29 -1.19
N GLY A 59 -8.54 -1.14 -1.22
CA GLY A 59 -7.87 -1.57 -2.44
C GLY A 59 -7.28 -0.42 -3.25
N TYR A 60 -6.67 0.54 -2.55
CA TYR A 60 -6.16 1.77 -3.16
C TYR A 60 -4.91 1.54 -4.02
N THR A 61 -4.97 2.04 -5.25
CA THR A 61 -3.83 2.25 -6.14
C THR A 61 -4.12 3.50 -6.98
N ALA A 62 -3.14 4.07 -7.68
CA ALA A 62 -3.41 5.12 -8.65
C ALA A 62 -3.28 4.59 -10.08
N LYS A 63 -4.17 5.09 -10.96
CA LYS A 63 -3.98 5.01 -12.41
C LYS A 63 -3.07 6.15 -12.83
N VAL A 64 -2.13 5.83 -13.71
CA VAL A 64 -1.14 6.78 -14.21
C VAL A 64 -1.50 7.16 -15.63
N ALA A 65 -1.25 8.42 -16.01
CA ALA A 65 -1.51 8.88 -17.36
C ALA A 65 -0.80 7.99 -18.39
N GLY A 66 -1.54 7.56 -19.42
CA GLY A 66 -1.03 6.73 -20.51
C GLY A 66 -1.11 5.21 -20.31
N THR A 67 -1.43 4.69 -19.12
CA THR A 67 -1.62 3.24 -18.93
C THR A 67 -3.04 2.76 -19.25
N GLU A 68 -4.02 3.67 -19.26
CA GLU A 68 -5.41 3.41 -19.61
C GLU A 68 -5.96 4.50 -20.55
N LYS A 69 -6.90 4.12 -21.43
CA LYS A 69 -7.50 5.04 -22.41
C LYS A 69 -8.31 6.12 -21.66
N GLY A 70 -7.94 7.38 -21.81
CA GLY A 70 -8.67 8.53 -21.25
C GLY A 70 -8.10 9.08 -19.94
N VAL A 71 -7.04 8.49 -19.38
CA VAL A 71 -6.38 9.01 -18.16
C VAL A 71 -5.28 10.00 -18.54
N THR A 72 -5.50 11.29 -18.28
CA THR A 72 -4.56 12.39 -18.56
C THR A 72 -3.82 12.87 -17.31
N GLU A 73 -4.41 12.68 -16.13
CA GLU A 73 -3.83 13.02 -14.82
C GLU A 73 -3.90 11.81 -13.88
N PRO A 74 -3.11 11.77 -12.80
CA PRO A 74 -3.17 10.71 -11.81
C PRO A 74 -4.56 10.63 -11.17
N GLU A 75 -5.18 9.46 -11.26
CA GLU A 75 -6.50 9.21 -10.71
C GLU A 75 -6.41 8.15 -9.60
N ALA A 76 -6.92 8.45 -8.41
CA ALA A 76 -7.06 7.45 -7.37
C ALA A 76 -8.06 6.38 -7.81
N THR A 77 -7.69 5.12 -7.66
CA THR A 77 -8.55 3.97 -7.94
C THR A 77 -8.64 3.10 -6.70
N PHE A 78 -9.87 2.91 -6.23
CA PHE A 78 -10.19 2.04 -5.11
C PHE A 78 -10.77 0.74 -5.66
N SER A 79 -9.88 -0.21 -5.98
CA SER A 79 -10.24 -1.53 -6.48
C SER A 79 -10.34 -2.48 -5.30
N THR A 80 -11.52 -2.56 -4.69
CA THR A 80 -11.83 -3.41 -3.54
C THR A 80 -11.12 -4.77 -3.59
N CYS A 81 -10.48 -5.17 -2.48
CA CYS A 81 -9.69 -6.40 -2.37
C CYS A 81 -8.49 -6.48 -3.35
N PHE A 82 -8.06 -5.35 -3.90
CA PHE A 82 -7.09 -5.24 -5.01
C PHE A 82 -7.50 -5.98 -6.29
N GLY A 83 -8.78 -6.29 -6.46
CA GLY A 83 -9.25 -7.18 -7.52
C GLY A 83 -10.74 -7.10 -7.82
N ALA A 84 -11.37 -5.94 -7.57
CA ALA A 84 -12.82 -5.78 -7.63
C ALA A 84 -13.52 -6.39 -8.86
N PRO A 85 -12.99 -6.29 -10.10
CA PRO A 85 -13.61 -6.91 -11.29
C PRO A 85 -13.75 -8.43 -11.24
N PHE A 86 -13.06 -9.11 -10.33
CA PHE A 86 -12.98 -10.57 -10.24
C PHE A 86 -13.65 -11.13 -8.98
N MET A 87 -14.35 -10.30 -8.20
CA MET A 87 -14.93 -10.69 -6.90
C MET A 87 -16.42 -11.03 -7.05
N PRO A 88 -16.81 -12.33 -7.05
CA PRO A 88 -18.22 -12.72 -7.19
C PRO A 88 -19.07 -12.54 -5.92
N ARG A 89 -18.46 -12.45 -4.74
CA ARG A 89 -19.15 -12.27 -3.45
C ARG A 89 -19.03 -10.84 -2.95
N HIS A 90 -19.76 -10.52 -1.89
CA HIS A 90 -19.61 -9.23 -1.23
C HIS A 90 -18.17 -9.09 -0.65
N PRO A 91 -17.49 -7.93 -0.80
CA PRO A 91 -16.14 -7.69 -0.30
C PRO A 91 -15.89 -8.08 1.16
N SER A 92 -16.89 -7.87 2.02
CA SER A 92 -16.79 -8.19 3.45
C SER A 92 -16.57 -9.68 3.72
N GLU A 93 -17.06 -10.59 2.86
CA GLU A 93 -16.79 -12.02 3.01
C GLU A 93 -15.28 -12.32 2.88
N TYR A 94 -14.63 -11.73 1.88
CA TYR A 94 -13.20 -11.90 1.65
C TYR A 94 -12.37 -11.25 2.74
N GLY A 95 -12.74 -10.03 3.14
CA GLY A 95 -12.04 -9.32 4.21
C GLY A 95 -12.14 -10.04 5.56
N ASN A 96 -13.33 -10.54 5.91
CA ASN A 96 -13.51 -11.31 7.15
C ASN A 96 -12.69 -12.61 7.15
N LEU A 97 -12.62 -13.30 6.00
CA LEU A 97 -11.76 -14.47 5.84
C LEU A 97 -10.27 -14.12 6.01
N LEU A 98 -9.81 -13.05 5.34
CA LEU A 98 -8.43 -12.58 5.45
C LEU A 98 -8.08 -12.23 6.90
N ARG A 99 -8.94 -11.48 7.59
CA ARG A 99 -8.77 -11.10 8.99
C ARG A 99 -8.64 -12.33 9.90
N LYS A 100 -9.51 -13.33 9.72
CA LYS A 100 -9.44 -14.58 10.48
C LYS A 100 -8.08 -15.25 10.30
N LEU A 101 -7.62 -15.40 9.05
CA LEU A 101 -6.36 -16.08 8.73
C LEU A 101 -5.14 -15.30 9.24
N ILE A 102 -5.17 -13.96 9.19
CA ILE A 102 -4.12 -13.11 9.78
C ILE A 102 -4.00 -13.37 11.27
N ALA A 103 -5.12 -13.38 12.00
CA ALA A 103 -5.14 -13.59 13.44
C ALA A 103 -4.72 -15.02 13.83
N GLU A 104 -5.26 -16.03 13.13
CA GLU A 104 -5.00 -17.45 13.39
C GLU A 104 -3.51 -17.81 13.19
N HIS A 105 -2.88 -17.25 12.15
CA HIS A 105 -1.51 -17.56 11.78
C HIS A 105 -0.49 -16.50 12.18
N LYS A 106 -0.93 -15.43 12.88
CA LYS A 106 -0.10 -14.30 13.33
C LYS A 106 0.73 -13.71 12.19
N VAL A 107 0.05 -13.41 11.08
CA VAL A 107 0.68 -12.94 9.84
C VAL A 107 1.00 -11.45 9.94
N ASP A 108 2.26 -11.07 9.69
CA ASP A 108 2.64 -9.67 9.61
C ASP A 108 2.10 -9.04 8.31
N CYS A 109 1.43 -7.90 8.42
CA CYS A 109 0.84 -7.20 7.28
C CYS A 109 1.61 -5.92 6.96
N TRP A 110 1.92 -5.71 5.68
CA TRP A 110 2.69 -4.57 5.22
C TRP A 110 1.99 -3.87 4.07
N LEU A 111 2.02 -2.54 4.08
CA LEU A 111 1.71 -1.70 2.92
C LEU A 111 3.02 -1.25 2.27
N VAL A 112 3.15 -1.37 0.95
CA VAL A 112 4.35 -0.97 0.22
C VAL A 112 3.97 -0.06 -0.94
N ASN A 113 4.50 1.17 -0.92
CA ASN A 113 4.33 2.12 -2.01
C ASN A 113 5.36 1.84 -3.11
N THR A 114 4.85 1.45 -4.28
CA THR A 114 5.59 1.21 -5.53
C THR A 114 5.34 2.30 -6.59
N GLY A 115 4.61 3.33 -6.18
CA GLY A 115 4.26 4.53 -6.94
C GLY A 115 5.35 5.59 -6.82
N TRP A 116 5.00 6.79 -6.35
CA TRP A 116 5.84 7.99 -6.38
C TRP A 116 6.27 8.45 -4.98
N THR A 117 7.37 9.19 -4.96
CA THR A 117 7.92 9.92 -3.79
C THR A 117 8.51 11.25 -4.26
N GLY A 118 8.65 12.21 -3.35
CA GLY A 118 9.17 13.56 -3.64
C GLY A 118 8.20 14.48 -4.38
N GLY A 119 6.93 14.11 -4.48
CA GLY A 119 5.91 14.82 -5.25
C GLY A 119 4.88 13.86 -5.85
N ALA A 120 3.76 14.41 -6.30
CA ALA A 120 2.82 13.70 -7.16
C ALA A 120 3.46 13.41 -8.54
N TYR A 121 2.87 12.49 -9.30
CA TYR A 121 3.28 12.22 -10.69
C TYR A 121 3.38 13.52 -11.51
N GLY A 122 4.44 13.62 -12.31
CA GLY A 122 4.81 14.84 -13.05
C GLY A 122 5.80 15.74 -12.31
N THR A 123 5.81 15.71 -10.96
CA THR A 123 6.78 16.46 -10.12
C THR A 123 7.74 15.52 -9.38
N GLY A 124 7.19 14.50 -8.73
CA GLY A 124 7.93 13.48 -8.01
C GLY A 124 8.53 12.43 -8.94
N LYS A 125 9.25 11.49 -8.34
CA LYS A 125 9.87 10.35 -9.03
C LYS A 125 9.27 9.04 -8.56
N ARG A 126 9.24 8.05 -9.45
CA ARG A 126 8.80 6.70 -9.08
C ARG A 126 9.76 6.12 -8.03
N MET A 127 9.22 5.33 -7.10
CA MET A 127 9.97 4.66 -6.05
C MET A 127 11.11 3.83 -6.67
N PRO A 128 12.37 4.04 -6.25
CA PRO A 128 13.47 3.26 -6.78
C PRO A 128 13.28 1.77 -6.49
N ILE A 129 13.27 0.93 -7.52
CA ILE A 129 13.06 -0.52 -7.37
C ILE A 129 14.08 -1.16 -6.41
N LYS A 130 15.31 -0.62 -6.35
CA LYS A 130 16.34 -1.05 -5.39
C LYS A 130 15.89 -0.81 -3.94
N ALA A 131 15.27 0.34 -3.65
CA ALA A 131 14.74 0.64 -2.33
C ALA A 131 13.56 -0.27 -1.99
N THR A 132 12.59 -0.45 -2.90
CA THR A 132 11.46 -1.36 -2.70
C THR A 132 11.94 -2.79 -2.41
N ARG A 133 12.94 -3.29 -3.16
CA ARG A 133 13.52 -4.63 -2.91
C ARG A 133 14.20 -4.73 -1.55
N ALA A 134 14.95 -3.71 -1.13
CA ALA A 134 15.60 -3.70 0.18
C ALA A 134 14.57 -3.67 1.33
N LEU A 135 13.52 -2.86 1.21
CA LEU A 135 12.42 -2.80 2.17
C LEU A 135 11.66 -4.13 2.28
N LEU A 136 11.36 -4.75 1.13
CA LEU A 136 10.72 -6.08 1.09
C LEU A 136 11.63 -7.15 1.69
N ALA A 137 12.93 -7.14 1.37
CA ALA A 137 13.88 -8.07 1.96
C ALA A 137 13.89 -7.94 3.49
N ALA A 138 13.94 -6.71 4.01
CA ALA A 138 13.94 -6.42 5.44
C ALA A 138 12.64 -6.85 6.16
N ALA A 139 11.49 -6.76 5.47
CA ALA A 139 10.23 -7.29 6.00
C ALA A 139 10.21 -8.82 6.00
N LEU A 140 10.69 -9.45 4.93
CA LEU A 140 10.64 -10.90 4.74
C LEU A 140 11.68 -11.67 5.56
N ASP A 141 12.86 -11.09 5.80
CA ASP A 141 13.91 -11.66 6.64
C ASP A 141 13.69 -11.42 8.15
N GLY A 142 12.70 -10.58 8.49
CA GLY A 142 12.30 -10.27 9.86
C GLY A 142 13.14 -9.18 10.54
N SER A 143 14.10 -8.56 9.85
CA SER A 143 14.90 -7.46 10.42
C SER A 143 14.04 -6.27 10.86
N LEU A 144 12.93 -5.99 10.16
CA LEU A 144 11.98 -4.95 10.56
C LEU A 144 11.16 -5.29 11.81
N ASN A 145 11.16 -6.53 12.31
CA ASN A 145 10.37 -6.88 13.49
C ASN A 145 10.88 -6.24 14.79
N ASN A 146 12.17 -5.87 14.83
CA ASN A 146 12.80 -5.21 15.96
C ASN A 146 13.20 -3.75 15.64
N ALA A 147 12.73 -3.22 14.51
CA ALA A 147 13.04 -1.85 14.11
C ALA A 147 12.26 -0.83 14.96
N GLU A 148 12.79 0.39 15.03
CA GLU A 148 12.05 1.53 15.57
C GLU A 148 11.06 2.04 14.51
N PHE A 149 9.82 2.30 14.93
CA PHE A 149 8.76 2.82 14.07
C PHE A 149 8.25 4.16 14.60
N ARG A 150 8.04 5.09 13.67
CA ARG A 150 7.23 6.29 13.89
C ARG A 150 5.80 6.04 13.42
N ILE A 151 4.86 6.77 13.99
CA ILE A 151 3.47 6.76 13.51
C ILE A 151 3.32 7.83 12.43
N ASP A 152 2.82 7.43 11.27
CA ASP A 152 2.43 8.35 10.21
C ASP A 152 1.23 9.21 10.65
N PRO A 153 1.30 10.55 10.55
CA PRO A 153 0.24 11.42 11.08
C PRO A 153 -1.04 11.43 10.23
N ASN A 154 -1.00 10.95 8.98
CA ASN A 154 -2.14 11.00 8.07
C ASN A 154 -2.98 9.71 8.11
N PHE A 155 -2.30 8.56 8.22
CA PHE A 155 -2.91 7.23 8.16
C PHE A 155 -2.72 6.41 9.43
N GLY A 156 -1.89 6.88 10.38
CA GLY A 156 -1.60 6.15 11.61
C GLY A 156 -0.76 4.90 11.42
N PHE A 157 -0.10 4.73 10.26
CA PHE A 157 0.74 3.56 10.01
C PHE A 157 2.01 3.57 10.84
N ALA A 158 2.53 2.40 11.18
CA ALA A 158 3.88 2.27 11.73
C ALA A 158 4.89 2.26 10.57
N VAL A 159 5.71 3.31 10.45
CA VAL A 159 6.73 3.46 9.40
C VAL A 159 8.12 3.32 10.03
N PRO A 160 9.02 2.48 9.51
CA PRO A 160 10.36 2.33 10.09
C PRO A 160 11.13 3.65 10.00
N VAL A 161 11.85 3.99 11.06
CA VAL A 161 12.66 5.23 11.13
C VAL A 161 13.91 5.12 10.27
N GLU A 162 14.45 3.90 10.13
CA GLU A 162 15.64 3.60 9.35
C GLU A 162 15.59 2.16 8.84
N VAL A 163 16.13 1.92 7.65
CA VAL A 163 16.33 0.59 7.08
C VAL A 163 17.70 0.54 6.40
N PRO A 164 18.61 -0.39 6.76
CA PRO A 164 19.93 -0.48 6.16
C PRO A 164 19.89 -0.55 4.63
N GLY A 165 20.70 0.28 3.97
CA GLY A 165 20.77 0.32 2.50
C GLY A 165 19.62 1.06 1.81
N VAL A 166 18.74 1.72 2.59
CA VAL A 166 17.67 2.59 2.10
C VAL A 166 17.93 4.03 2.54
N ASP A 167 17.72 4.98 1.64
CA ASP A 167 17.83 6.41 1.97
C ASP A 167 16.79 6.78 3.03
N LYS A 168 17.24 7.25 4.19
CA LYS A 168 16.37 7.62 5.31
C LYS A 168 15.34 8.68 4.92
N SER A 169 15.67 9.59 4.00
CA SER A 169 14.77 10.66 3.59
C SER A 169 13.49 10.13 2.94
N ILE A 170 13.54 9.01 2.21
CA ILE A 170 12.36 8.46 1.54
C ILE A 170 11.40 7.75 2.51
N LEU A 171 11.85 7.38 3.71
CA LEU A 171 11.02 6.79 4.75
C LEU A 171 10.06 7.82 5.35
N ASP A 172 10.32 9.11 5.17
CA ASP A 172 9.40 10.21 5.47
C ASP A 172 8.99 10.93 4.17
N PRO A 173 7.84 10.55 3.57
CA PRO A 173 7.37 11.17 2.34
C PRO A 173 7.32 12.68 2.42
N ARG A 174 6.88 13.26 3.55
CA ARG A 174 6.83 14.71 3.73
C ARG A 174 8.20 15.34 3.54
N SER A 175 9.25 14.73 4.09
CA SER A 175 10.64 15.19 3.96
C SER A 175 11.15 15.20 2.52
N THR A 176 10.60 14.38 1.63
CA THR A 176 11.01 14.34 0.22
C THR A 176 10.42 15.44 -0.66
N TRP A 177 9.33 16.09 -0.23
CA TRP A 177 8.69 17.16 -1.01
C TRP A 177 9.43 18.49 -0.82
N ALA A 178 9.62 19.24 -1.92
CA ALA A 178 10.22 20.57 -1.85
C ALA A 178 9.31 21.56 -1.09
N ASP A 179 8.00 21.52 -1.39
CA ASP A 179 6.97 22.28 -0.70
C ASP A 179 6.21 21.36 0.27
N LYS A 180 6.38 21.61 1.58
CA LYS A 180 5.73 20.83 2.62
C LYS A 180 4.23 21.12 2.74
N ALA A 181 3.81 22.35 2.44
CA ALA A 181 2.38 22.70 2.45
C ALA A 181 1.65 22.01 1.29
N ALA A 182 2.31 21.89 0.13
CA ALA A 182 1.78 21.10 -0.98
C ALA A 182 1.63 19.61 -0.63
N TYR A 183 2.59 19.04 0.10
CA TYR A 183 2.46 17.69 0.66
C TYR A 183 1.24 17.59 1.59
N ASP A 184 1.11 18.51 2.55
CA ASP A 184 0.05 18.47 3.55
C ASP A 184 -1.35 18.58 2.90
N ALA A 185 -1.50 19.45 1.89
CA ALA A 185 -2.72 19.57 1.10
C ALA A 185 -3.03 18.29 0.31
N GLN A 186 -2.02 17.68 -0.30
CA GLN A 186 -2.17 16.44 -1.07
C GLN A 186 -2.49 15.25 -0.15
N ALA A 187 -1.86 15.18 1.01
CA ALA A 187 -2.12 14.16 2.03
C ALA A 187 -3.56 14.27 2.54
N LYS A 188 -4.03 15.47 2.87
CA LYS A 188 -5.43 15.71 3.23
C LYS A 188 -6.38 15.22 2.14
N LYS A 189 -6.12 15.59 0.89
CA LYS A 189 -6.94 15.15 -0.25
C LYS A 189 -7.03 13.63 -0.32
N LEU A 190 -5.89 12.93 -0.19
CA LEU A 190 -5.87 11.48 -0.23
C LEU A 190 -6.62 10.85 0.96
N VAL A 191 -6.45 11.37 2.18
CA VAL A 191 -7.18 10.92 3.37
C VAL A 191 -8.69 11.06 3.16
N ASP A 192 -9.17 12.21 2.70
CA ASP A 192 -10.59 12.44 2.42
C ASP A 192 -11.13 11.42 1.41
N MET A 193 -10.36 11.12 0.35
CA MET A 193 -10.74 10.10 -0.65
C MET A 193 -10.86 8.70 -0.05
N PHE A 194 -9.98 8.33 0.88
CA PHE A 194 -10.07 7.05 1.58
C PHE A 194 -11.32 6.97 2.45
N VAL A 195 -11.62 8.02 3.22
CA VAL A 195 -12.80 8.07 4.10
C VAL A 195 -14.07 7.96 3.27
N THR A 196 -14.23 8.81 2.25
CA THR A 196 -15.41 8.78 1.36
C THR A 196 -15.57 7.42 0.66
N ASN A 197 -14.49 6.81 0.19
CA ASN A 197 -14.58 5.48 -0.42
C ASN A 197 -15.04 4.40 0.57
N PHE A 198 -14.72 4.55 1.86
CA PHE A 198 -14.96 3.53 2.86
C PHE A 198 -16.37 3.53 3.44
N GLU A 199 -17.13 4.62 3.29
CA GLU A 199 -18.53 4.76 3.73
C GLU A 199 -19.40 3.55 3.31
N LYS A 200 -19.17 3.02 2.11
CA LYS A 200 -19.89 1.85 1.57
C LYS A 200 -19.64 0.53 2.31
N PHE A 201 -18.63 0.46 3.18
CA PHE A 201 -18.27 -0.72 3.95
C PHE A 201 -18.59 -0.60 5.44
N GLU A 202 -18.94 0.58 5.95
CA GLU A 202 -19.09 0.83 7.38
C GLU A 202 -20.12 -0.08 8.06
N SER A 203 -21.22 -0.41 7.38
CA SER A 203 -22.24 -1.32 7.92
C SER A 203 -21.78 -2.79 7.96
N HIS A 204 -20.65 -3.12 7.35
CA HIS A 204 -20.16 -4.48 7.15
C HIS A 204 -18.87 -4.81 7.90
N VAL A 205 -18.34 -3.86 8.67
CA VAL A 205 -17.10 -4.01 9.45
C VAL A 205 -17.34 -3.61 10.92
N ASP A 206 -16.48 -4.10 11.81
CA ASP A 206 -16.55 -3.74 13.23
C ASP A 206 -15.89 -2.40 13.53
N HIS A 207 -16.01 -1.96 14.79
CA HIS A 207 -15.48 -0.67 15.24
C HIS A 207 -13.96 -0.56 15.06
N GLU A 208 -13.20 -1.64 15.30
CA GLU A 208 -11.74 -1.63 15.17
C GLU A 208 -11.31 -1.25 13.75
N VAL A 209 -11.99 -1.78 12.73
CA VAL A 209 -11.72 -1.43 11.33
C VAL A 209 -12.15 0.01 11.01
N LYS A 210 -13.25 0.50 11.59
CA LYS A 210 -13.67 1.90 11.42
C LYS A 210 -12.67 2.87 12.06
N ASP A 211 -12.18 2.55 13.24
CA ASP A 211 -11.21 3.35 13.98
C ASP A 211 -9.82 3.33 13.32
N ALA A 212 -9.57 2.38 12.42
CA ALA A 212 -8.39 2.34 11.57
C ALA A 212 -8.48 3.27 10.34
N ALA A 213 -9.61 3.97 10.14
CA ALA A 213 -9.73 4.97 9.09
C ALA A 213 -8.63 6.04 9.22
N PRO A 214 -8.08 6.53 8.10
CA PRO A 214 -7.11 7.59 8.15
C PRO A 214 -7.77 8.87 8.65
N ALA A 215 -7.04 9.58 9.51
CA ALA A 215 -7.46 10.85 10.05
C ALA A 215 -6.20 11.69 10.26
N ILE A 216 -6.28 12.98 9.94
CA ILE A 216 -5.17 13.91 10.20
C ILE A 216 -5.01 14.03 11.71
N ARG A 217 -4.00 13.36 12.24
CA ARG A 217 -3.61 13.48 13.64
C ARG A 217 -2.75 14.73 13.74
N ILE A 218 -3.30 15.78 14.34
CA ILE A 218 -2.48 16.91 14.78
C ILE A 218 -1.48 16.32 15.76
N ALA A 219 -0.20 16.34 15.43
CA ALA A 219 0.84 15.95 16.36
C ALA A 219 0.68 16.83 17.60
N ALA A 220 0.45 16.22 18.76
CA ALA A 220 0.55 16.94 20.02
C ALA A 220 1.99 17.46 20.11
N GLU A 221 2.15 18.78 20.11
CA GLU A 221 3.41 19.47 20.40
C GLU A 221 3.92 19.11 21.80
#